data_AF-A0A6I9VLJ1-F1
#
_entry.id   AF-A0A6I9VLJ1-F1
#
_cell.length_a   1.000
_cell.length_b   1.000
_cell.length_c   1.000
_cell.angle_alpha   90.00
_cell.angle_beta   90.00
_cell.angle_gamma   90.00
#
_symmetry.space_group_name_H-M   'P 1'
#
loop_
_entity.id
_entity.type
_entity.pdbx_description
1 polymer ?
#
loop_
_entity_poly.entity_id
_entity_poly.type
_entity_poly.pdbx_seq_one_letter_code
_entity_poly.pdbx_strand_id
1 'polypeptide(L)'
;MMGAKCTISSYCAKLGLHAHHPRNCLFYLRDKLPIQLQMLLKQNNIQYDEEPVELPGNHVEDASTSTPKAPRCPIPLQKETPTGMVDTVCSGEVPDKHAGMCRTHYVEYLTAKVAKARIDPLPIFDLTDCVQELRRRDIRLPERGPWDTDEIYKGMCSEVIKKNIPLETT
;
A
#
# COMPACT_ATOMS: atom_id res chain seq x y z
N MET A 1 22.73 -15.30 10.95
CA MET A 1 21.58 -14.81 10.16
C MET A 1 21.18 -13.43 10.66
N MET A 2 20.83 -12.49 9.76
CA MET A 2 20.47 -11.11 10.15
C MET A 2 19.21 -11.05 11.01
N GLY A 3 18.28 -12.00 10.87
CA GLY A 3 17.05 -12.03 11.67
C GLY A 3 17.27 -12.24 13.17
N ALA A 4 18.39 -12.85 13.59
CA ALA A 4 18.74 -13.01 15.00
C ALA A 4 19.03 -11.68 15.73
N LYS A 5 19.22 -10.59 14.99
CA LYS A 5 19.38 -9.24 15.55
C LYS A 5 18.06 -8.56 15.86
N CYS A 6 16.93 -9.12 15.43
CA CYS A 6 15.61 -8.57 15.71
C CYS A 6 15.16 -8.97 17.13
N THR A 7 14.72 -7.99 17.92
CA THR A 7 14.32 -8.17 19.31
C THR A 7 12.81 -8.35 19.52
N ILE A 8 12.02 -8.37 18.43
CA ILE A 8 10.55 -8.38 18.50
C ILE A 8 10.00 -9.77 18.85
N SER A 9 10.56 -10.83 18.27
CA SER A 9 10.14 -12.22 18.56
C SER A 9 11.28 -13.20 18.34
N SER A 10 11.28 -14.29 19.09
CA SER A 10 12.22 -15.41 18.89
C SER A 10 12.06 -16.06 17.51
N TYR A 11 10.87 -15.95 16.90
CA TYR A 11 10.62 -16.42 15.53
C TYR A 11 11.48 -15.69 14.50
N CYS A 12 11.80 -14.42 14.73
CA CYS A 12 12.59 -13.58 13.83
C CYS A 12 14.00 -14.15 13.58
N ALA A 13 14.55 -14.92 14.51
CA ALA A 13 15.84 -15.58 14.34
C ALA A 13 15.87 -16.59 13.18
N LYS A 14 14.71 -17.10 12.76
CA LYS A 14 14.55 -18.01 11.61
C LYS A 14 14.40 -17.27 10.28
N LEU A 15 14.29 -15.95 10.30
CA LEU A 15 14.10 -15.11 9.12
C LEU A 15 15.43 -14.54 8.62
N GLY A 16 15.44 -14.11 7.35
CA GLY A 16 16.52 -13.34 6.75
C GLY A 16 16.53 -11.88 7.21
N LEU A 17 17.08 -10.99 6.39
CA LEU A 17 16.91 -9.55 6.57
C LEU A 17 15.41 -9.21 6.49
N HIS A 18 14.88 -8.56 7.51
CA HIS A 18 13.46 -8.21 7.60
C HIS A 18 13.24 -6.98 8.49
N ALA A 19 12.03 -6.43 8.42
CA ALA A 19 11.53 -5.37 9.28
C ALA A 19 10.08 -5.67 9.69
N HIS A 20 9.62 -5.04 10.77
CA HIS A 20 8.24 -5.13 11.22
C HIS A 20 7.52 -3.84 10.86
N HIS A 21 6.42 -3.96 10.13
CA HIS A 21 5.64 -2.84 9.64
C HIS A 21 4.25 -2.83 10.30
N PRO A 22 3.66 -1.66 10.57
CA PRO A 22 2.25 -1.56 10.94
C PRO A 22 1.35 -1.88 9.74
N ARG A 23 0.09 -2.28 9.99
CA ARG A 23 -0.83 -2.71 8.92
C ARG A 23 -1.16 -1.64 7.88
N ASN A 24 -1.04 -0.36 8.21
CA ASN A 24 -1.23 0.75 7.28
C ASN A 24 0.02 1.11 6.47
N CYS A 25 1.09 0.34 6.57
CA CYS A 25 2.31 0.56 5.82
C CYS A 25 2.16 0.14 4.34
N LEU A 26 2.89 0.83 3.46
CA LEU A 26 3.03 0.50 2.04
C LEU A 26 3.39 -0.96 1.79
N PHE A 27 4.22 -1.55 2.66
CA PHE A 27 4.59 -2.96 2.54
C PHE A 27 3.37 -3.90 2.43
N TYR A 28 2.26 -3.59 3.11
CA TYR A 28 1.03 -4.37 3.05
C TYR A 28 -0.01 -3.81 2.08
N LEU A 29 -0.08 -2.48 1.93
CA LEU A 29 -1.12 -1.84 1.12
C LEU A 29 -0.78 -1.78 -0.37
N ARG A 30 0.48 -2.00 -0.78
CA ARG A 30 0.90 -1.98 -2.19
C ARG A 30 0.16 -2.98 -3.09
N ASP A 31 -0.32 -4.07 -2.51
CA ASP A 31 -1.02 -5.14 -3.22
C ASP A 31 -2.53 -4.89 -3.31
N LYS A 32 -3.05 -3.87 -2.62
CA LYS A 32 -4.47 -3.49 -2.71
C LYS A 32 -4.79 -2.84 -4.04
N LEU A 33 -6.06 -2.93 -4.42
CA LEU A 33 -6.56 -2.23 -5.60
C LEU A 33 -6.67 -0.73 -5.29
N PRO A 34 -6.34 0.15 -6.24
CA PRO A 34 -6.51 1.60 -6.08
C PRO A 34 -7.91 1.96 -5.56
N ILE A 35 -8.95 1.33 -6.10
CA ILE A 35 -10.34 1.58 -5.70
C ILE A 35 -10.60 1.28 -4.21
N GLN A 36 -9.97 0.26 -3.64
CA GLN A 36 -10.12 -0.08 -2.23
C GLN A 36 -9.51 1.01 -1.34
N LEU A 37 -8.32 1.51 -1.70
CA LEU A 37 -7.66 2.60 -0.99
C LEU A 37 -8.42 3.93 -1.14
N GLN A 38 -8.94 4.22 -2.32
CA GLN A 38 -9.81 5.36 -2.59
C GLN A 38 -11.08 5.32 -1.74
N MET A 39 -11.75 4.16 -1.67
CA MET A 39 -12.93 3.96 -0.80
C MET A 39 -12.57 4.20 0.67
N LEU A 40 -11.44 3.67 1.13
CA LEU A 40 -10.98 3.87 2.51
C LEU A 40 -10.74 5.35 2.82
N LEU A 41 -10.11 6.09 1.92
CA LEU A 41 -9.87 7.53 2.05
C LEU A 41 -11.20 8.32 2.04
N LYS A 42 -12.11 8.00 1.11
CA LYS A 42 -13.46 8.59 1.03
C LYS A 42 -14.25 8.39 2.33
N GLN A 43 -14.27 7.17 2.87
CA GLN A 43 -14.96 6.85 4.13
C GLN A 43 -14.43 7.64 5.33
N ASN A 44 -13.16 8.05 5.29
CA ASN A 44 -12.50 8.84 6.33
C ASN A 44 -12.42 10.34 5.98
N ASN A 45 -13.16 10.80 4.95
CA ASN A 45 -13.18 12.19 4.50
C ASN A 45 -11.80 12.76 4.12
N ILE A 46 -10.88 11.92 3.66
CA ILE A 46 -9.56 12.35 3.17
C ILE A 46 -9.62 12.56 1.67
N GLN A 47 -9.35 13.79 1.25
CA GLN A 47 -9.25 14.17 -0.16
C GLN A 47 -8.04 13.51 -0.83
N TYR A 48 -8.22 13.04 -2.05
CA TYR A 48 -7.18 12.50 -2.91
C TYR A 48 -7.45 12.87 -4.37
N ASP A 49 -6.41 12.84 -5.18
CA ASP A 49 -6.47 13.28 -6.57
C ASP A 49 -6.86 12.11 -7.47
N GLU A 50 -7.79 12.34 -8.40
CA GLU A 50 -8.13 11.43 -9.50
C GLU A 50 -7.65 11.99 -10.83
N GLU A 51 -7.72 13.31 -11.02
CA GLU A 51 -7.26 13.98 -12.23
C GLU A 51 -5.78 14.40 -12.11
N PRO A 52 -5.02 14.40 -13.22
CA PRO A 52 -3.66 14.91 -13.22
C PRO A 52 -3.62 16.37 -12.76
N VAL A 53 -2.71 16.69 -11.84
CA VAL A 53 -2.43 18.10 -11.52
C VAL A 53 -1.70 18.71 -12.71
N GLU A 54 -2.27 19.76 -13.29
CA GLU A 54 -1.61 20.57 -14.32
C GLU A 54 -0.39 21.26 -13.69
N LEU A 55 0.78 20.61 -13.76
CA LEU A 55 2.03 21.23 -13.36
C LEU A 55 2.46 22.20 -14.48
N PRO A 56 2.70 23.49 -14.16
CA PRO A 56 3.21 24.44 -15.14
C PRO A 56 4.60 23.98 -15.61
N GLY A 57 4.69 23.51 -16.85
CA GLY A 57 5.93 23.02 -17.46
C GLY A 57 5.88 21.59 -18.01
N ASN A 58 4.79 20.84 -17.79
CA ASN A 58 4.59 19.53 -18.44
C ASN A 58 3.91 19.64 -19.81
N HIS A 59 3.97 20.84 -20.43
CA HIS A 59 3.68 21.00 -21.85
C HIS A 59 4.69 20.17 -22.62
N VAL A 60 4.22 19.05 -23.13
CA VAL A 60 4.89 18.36 -24.23
C VAL A 60 4.81 19.32 -25.42
N GLU A 61 5.77 20.25 -25.50
CA GLU A 61 6.09 20.92 -26.75
C GLU A 61 6.63 19.85 -27.70
N ASP A 62 5.72 19.22 -28.44
CA ASP A 62 6.06 18.52 -29.67
C ASP A 62 4.85 18.61 -30.60
N ALA A 63 4.70 19.80 -31.17
CA ALA A 63 3.81 20.08 -32.27
C ALA A 63 4.34 19.41 -33.55
N SER A 64 4.36 18.08 -33.65
CA SER A 64 4.81 17.36 -34.86
C SER A 64 4.47 15.86 -34.94
N THR A 65 3.33 15.37 -34.44
CA THR A 65 2.77 14.09 -34.96
C THR A 65 1.28 13.94 -34.64
N SER A 66 0.50 13.55 -35.63
CA SER A 66 -0.97 13.46 -35.68
C SER A 66 -1.59 12.32 -34.86
N THR A 67 -1.04 12.01 -33.68
CA THR A 67 -1.60 11.03 -32.74
C THR A 67 -1.47 11.53 -31.31
N PRO A 68 -2.57 11.62 -30.52
CA PRO A 68 -2.47 11.98 -29.11
C PRO A 68 -1.64 10.92 -28.38
N LYS A 69 -0.45 11.31 -27.88
CA LYS A 69 0.39 10.42 -27.08
C LYS A 69 -0.31 10.16 -25.75
N ALA A 70 -0.53 8.89 -25.43
CA ALA A 70 -1.08 8.49 -24.12
C ALA A 70 -0.20 9.03 -22.98
N PRO A 71 -0.78 9.52 -21.87
CA PRO A 71 -0.03 10.08 -20.75
C PRO A 71 0.93 9.04 -20.14
N ARG A 72 2.10 9.50 -19.71
CA ARG A 72 3.16 8.67 -19.11
C ARG A 72 3.51 9.16 -17.72
N CYS A 73 3.77 8.22 -16.81
CA CYS A 73 4.01 8.53 -15.40
C CYS A 73 5.28 9.36 -15.22
N PRO A 74 5.20 10.56 -14.61
CA PRO A 74 6.30 11.52 -14.55
C PRO A 74 7.24 11.31 -13.35
N ILE A 75 6.99 10.31 -12.50
CA ILE A 75 7.72 10.13 -11.24
C ILE A 75 9.22 9.87 -11.51
N PRO A 76 10.14 10.70 -10.97
CA PRO A 76 11.57 10.47 -11.06
C PRO A 76 11.99 9.19 -10.32
N LEU A 77 12.92 8.44 -10.90
CA LEU A 77 13.47 7.19 -10.38
C LEU A 77 14.99 7.18 -10.54
N GLN A 78 15.70 6.84 -9.48
CA GLN A 78 17.14 6.63 -9.52
C GLN A 78 17.43 5.17 -9.88
N LYS A 79 18.17 4.93 -10.96
CA LYS A 79 18.55 3.59 -11.43
C LYS A 79 20.05 3.37 -11.29
N GLU A 80 20.42 2.18 -10.81
CA GLU A 80 21.80 1.71 -10.82
C GLU A 80 22.22 1.33 -12.24
N THR A 81 23.39 1.83 -12.65
CA THR A 81 24.06 1.51 -13.92
C THR A 81 25.50 1.09 -13.64
N PRO A 82 26.22 0.43 -14.57
CA PRO A 82 27.62 0.07 -14.37
C PRO A 82 28.53 1.28 -14.08
N THR A 83 28.12 2.48 -14.50
CA THR A 83 28.85 3.75 -14.30
C THR A 83 28.41 4.53 -13.07
N GLY A 84 27.46 4.02 -12.28
CA GLY A 84 26.91 4.68 -11.09
C GLY A 84 25.40 4.88 -11.15
N MET A 85 24.89 5.82 -10.37
CA MET A 85 23.46 6.13 -10.28
C MET A 85 23.05 7.17 -11.32
N VAL A 86 21.92 6.94 -11.99
CA VAL A 86 21.36 7.87 -12.97
C VAL A 86 19.88 8.11 -12.67
N ASP A 87 19.47 9.38 -12.70
CA ASP A 87 18.07 9.75 -12.57
C ASP A 87 17.34 9.55 -13.91
N THR A 88 16.21 8.87 -13.83
CA THR A 88 15.32 8.57 -14.95
C THR A 88 13.89 8.91 -14.57
N VAL A 89 12.95 8.78 -15.50
CA VAL A 89 11.52 8.88 -15.21
C VAL A 89 10.87 7.50 -15.33
N CYS A 90 9.78 7.28 -14.58
CA CYS A 90 9.07 6.01 -14.60
C CYS A 90 8.55 5.64 -15.99
N SER A 91 7.89 6.59 -16.67
CA SER A 91 7.28 6.41 -18.00
C SER A 91 6.27 5.25 -18.10
N GLY A 92 5.78 4.73 -16.98
CA GLY A 92 4.70 3.75 -16.96
C GLY A 92 3.41 4.29 -17.55
N GLU A 93 2.54 3.40 -18.03
CA GLU A 93 1.19 3.73 -18.47
C GLU A 93 0.39 4.36 -17.32
N VAL A 94 -0.36 5.41 -17.64
CA VAL A 94 -1.22 6.15 -16.71
C VAL A 94 -2.66 5.77 -17.00
N PRO A 95 -3.31 4.96 -16.15
CA PRO A 95 -4.73 4.68 -16.26
C PRO A 95 -5.57 5.93 -15.91
N ASP A 96 -6.82 5.92 -16.37
CA ASP A 96 -7.77 6.97 -16.00
C ASP A 96 -7.96 7.05 -14.48
N LYS A 97 -8.18 8.26 -13.97
CA LYS A 97 -8.43 8.54 -12.55
C LYS A 97 -7.28 8.20 -11.58
N HIS A 98 -6.04 8.09 -12.10
CA HIS A 98 -4.83 7.83 -11.30
C HIS A 98 -3.96 9.08 -11.12
N ALA A 99 -4.55 10.28 -11.23
CA ALA A 99 -3.87 11.56 -11.04
C ALA A 99 -2.57 11.72 -11.83
N GLY A 100 -2.53 11.20 -13.06
CA GLY A 100 -1.34 11.28 -13.91
C GLY A 100 -0.23 10.26 -13.58
N MET A 101 -0.48 9.31 -12.67
CA MET A 101 0.51 8.32 -12.22
C MET A 101 0.21 6.91 -12.75
N CYS A 102 1.25 6.08 -12.86
CA CYS A 102 1.05 4.65 -13.09
C CYS A 102 0.47 3.98 -11.83
N ARG A 103 -0.07 2.76 -11.98
CA ARG A 103 -0.69 2.02 -10.87
C ARG A 103 0.18 1.97 -9.61
N THR A 104 1.46 1.63 -9.75
CA THR A 104 2.38 1.49 -8.60
C THR A 104 2.50 2.80 -7.82
N HIS A 105 2.87 3.89 -8.51
CA HIS A 105 3.04 5.19 -7.87
C HIS A 105 1.71 5.77 -7.35
N TYR A 106 0.59 5.49 -8.01
CA TYR A 106 -0.71 5.90 -7.49
C TYR A 106 -1.08 5.18 -6.20
N VAL A 107 -0.81 3.87 -6.10
CA VAL A 107 -1.01 3.11 -4.85
C VAL A 107 -0.08 3.62 -3.74
N GLU A 108 1.17 3.96 -4.07
CA GLU A 108 2.09 4.59 -3.12
C GLU A 108 1.56 5.92 -2.61
N TYR A 109 1.08 6.78 -3.50
CA TYR A 109 0.45 8.05 -3.17
C TYR A 109 -0.77 7.88 -2.25
N LEU A 110 -1.71 6.99 -2.60
CA LEU A 110 -2.90 6.74 -1.79
C LEU A 110 -2.52 6.15 -0.42
N THR A 111 -1.56 5.22 -0.40
CA THR A 111 -1.06 4.64 0.85
C THR A 111 -0.37 5.68 1.72
N ALA A 112 0.42 6.59 1.14
CA ALA A 112 1.05 7.68 1.88
C ALA A 112 0.00 8.57 2.55
N LYS A 113 -1.14 8.83 1.89
CA LYS A 113 -2.27 9.54 2.51
C LYS A 113 -2.90 8.74 3.64
N VAL A 114 -3.15 7.44 3.45
CA VAL A 114 -3.69 6.54 4.49
C VAL A 114 -2.79 6.54 5.73
N ALA A 115 -1.48 6.38 5.54
CA ALA A 115 -0.48 6.38 6.60
C ALA A 115 -0.41 7.75 7.30
N LYS A 116 -0.34 8.86 6.54
CA LYS A 116 -0.29 10.23 7.08
C LYS A 116 -1.54 10.59 7.88
N ALA A 117 -2.72 10.14 7.44
CA ALA A 117 -3.98 10.31 8.15
C ALA A 117 -4.19 9.28 9.26
N ARG A 118 -3.26 8.34 9.46
CA ARG A 118 -3.31 7.26 10.46
C ARG A 118 -4.59 6.42 10.38
N ILE A 119 -5.07 6.17 9.16
CA ILE A 119 -6.28 5.40 8.91
C ILE A 119 -6.00 3.90 9.09
N ASP A 120 -6.93 3.20 9.72
CA ASP A 120 -6.91 1.75 9.81
C ASP A 120 -7.42 1.10 8.52
N PRO A 121 -6.60 0.29 7.80
CA PRO A 121 -7.02 -0.37 6.57
C PRO A 121 -7.86 -1.63 6.82
N LEU A 122 -8.11 -2.02 8.07
CA LEU A 122 -8.89 -3.20 8.40
C LEU A 122 -10.27 -3.29 7.70
N PRO A 123 -11.02 -2.18 7.44
CA PRO A 123 -12.27 -2.25 6.68
C PRO A 123 -12.12 -2.80 5.26
N ILE A 124 -10.96 -2.63 4.63
CA ILE A 124 -10.68 -3.10 3.26
C ILE A 124 -9.88 -4.40 3.22
N PHE A 125 -9.51 -4.95 4.38
CA PHE A 125 -8.86 -6.25 4.47
C PHE A 125 -9.83 -7.36 4.08
N ASP A 126 -9.33 -8.42 3.47
CA ASP A 126 -10.04 -9.68 3.28
C ASP A 126 -9.75 -10.65 4.45
N LEU A 127 -10.32 -11.86 4.39
CA LEU A 127 -10.09 -12.87 5.43
C LEU A 127 -8.60 -13.26 5.52
N THR A 128 -7.91 -13.37 4.38
CA THR A 128 -6.51 -13.76 4.33
C THR A 128 -5.65 -12.71 5.01
N ASP A 129 -5.87 -11.42 4.73
CA ASP A 129 -5.17 -10.33 5.39
C ASP A 129 -5.32 -10.41 6.91
N CYS A 130 -6.54 -10.59 7.41
CA CYS A 130 -6.80 -10.65 8.85
C CYS A 130 -6.10 -11.85 9.50
N VAL A 131 -6.15 -13.03 8.88
CA VAL A 131 -5.47 -14.23 9.40
C VAL A 131 -3.96 -14.03 9.41
N GLN A 132 -3.39 -13.44 8.35
CA GLN A 132 -1.96 -13.18 8.26
C GLN A 132 -1.49 -12.14 9.28
N GLU A 133 -2.30 -11.13 9.55
CA GLU A 133 -2.00 -10.07 10.52
C GLU A 133 -1.85 -10.62 11.94
N LEU A 134 -2.69 -11.59 12.32
CA LEU A 134 -2.59 -12.32 13.59
C LEU A 134 -1.39 -13.27 13.62
N ARG A 135 -1.18 -14.08 12.57
CA ARG A 135 -0.07 -15.03 12.48
C ARG A 135 1.30 -14.35 12.56
N ARG A 136 1.47 -13.22 11.89
CA ARG A 136 2.74 -12.46 11.88
C ARG A 136 3.14 -11.93 13.25
N ARG A 137 2.17 -11.82 14.17
CA ARG A 137 2.39 -11.37 15.56
C ARG A 137 2.29 -12.50 16.57
N ASP A 138 2.24 -13.74 16.10
CA ASP A 138 2.10 -14.94 16.93
C ASP A 138 0.86 -14.87 17.84
N ILE A 139 -0.21 -14.22 17.37
CA ILE A 139 -1.49 -14.15 18.09
C ILE A 139 -2.34 -15.34 17.65
N ARG A 140 -2.84 -16.09 18.64
CA ARG A 140 -3.72 -17.23 18.40
C ARG A 140 -4.97 -16.79 17.62
N LEU A 141 -5.25 -17.51 16.54
CA LEU A 141 -6.46 -17.30 15.75
C LEU A 141 -7.71 -17.62 16.59
N PRO A 142 -8.81 -16.87 16.41
CA PRO A 142 -10.08 -17.23 17.02
C PRO A 142 -10.53 -18.61 16.52
N GLU A 143 -11.24 -19.34 17.36
CA GLU A 143 -11.84 -20.62 16.99
C GLU A 143 -12.96 -20.39 15.98
N ARG A 144 -12.96 -21.15 14.88
CA ARG A 144 -14.00 -21.10 13.86
C ARG A 144 -15.05 -22.15 14.17
N GLY A 145 -16.29 -21.72 14.38
CA GLY A 145 -17.42 -22.60 14.58
C GLY A 145 -17.81 -23.36 13.30
N PRO A 146 -18.54 -24.50 13.43
CA PRO A 146 -18.96 -25.31 12.27
C PRO A 146 -19.84 -24.58 11.25
N TRP A 147 -20.48 -23.49 11.68
CA TRP A 147 -21.45 -22.71 10.88
C TRP A 147 -20.97 -21.31 10.55
N ASP A 148 -19.73 -20.96 10.90
CA ASP A 148 -19.19 -19.62 10.66
C ASP A 148 -18.82 -19.47 9.18
N THR A 149 -19.46 -18.51 8.51
CA THR A 149 -19.07 -18.10 7.16
C THR A 149 -17.71 -17.39 7.18
N ASP A 150 -17.11 -17.21 6.01
CA ASP A 150 -15.85 -16.48 5.88
C ASP A 150 -15.98 -15.02 6.34
N GLU A 151 -17.13 -14.37 6.11
CA GLU A 151 -17.38 -13.00 6.59
C GLU A 151 -17.45 -12.94 8.12
N ILE A 152 -18.13 -13.91 8.75
CA ILE A 152 -18.22 -13.99 10.22
C ILE A 152 -16.82 -14.20 10.79
N TYR A 153 -16.07 -15.17 10.25
CA TYR A 153 -14.74 -15.49 10.73
C TYR A 153 -13.73 -14.35 10.51
N LYS A 154 -13.84 -13.62 9.39
CA LYS A 154 -13.10 -12.38 9.14
C LYS A 154 -13.43 -11.31 10.18
N GLY A 155 -14.71 -11.16 10.54
CA GLY A 155 -15.15 -10.27 11.60
C GLY A 155 -14.50 -10.61 12.94
N MET A 156 -14.51 -11.88 13.32
CA MET A 156 -13.85 -12.37 14.53
C MET A 156 -12.35 -12.06 14.53
N CYS A 157 -11.64 -12.35 13.44
CA CYS A 157 -10.22 -12.03 13.31
C CYS A 157 -9.97 -10.51 13.42
N SER A 158 -10.80 -9.71 12.77
CA SER A 158 -10.72 -8.24 12.80
C SER A 158 -10.84 -7.68 14.23
N GLU A 159 -11.75 -8.21 15.05
CA GLU A 159 -11.90 -7.77 16.43
C GLU A 159 -10.69 -8.15 17.30
N VAL A 160 -10.12 -9.34 17.09
CA VAL A 160 -8.86 -9.73 17.76
C VAL A 160 -7.71 -8.80 17.35
N ILE A 161 -7.62 -8.42 16.07
CA ILE A 161 -6.61 -7.48 15.57
C ILE A 161 -6.76 -6.13 16.27
N LYS A 162 -7.96 -5.52 16.27
CA LYS A 162 -8.18 -4.22 16.90
C LYS A 162 -7.79 -4.21 18.38
N LYS A 163 -8.08 -5.30 19.10
CA LYS A 163 -7.82 -5.42 20.53
C LYS A 163 -6.34 -5.60 20.86
N ASN A 164 -5.61 -6.41 20.09
CA ASN A 164 -4.25 -6.84 20.44
C ASN A 164 -3.16 -6.15 19.62
N ILE A 165 -3.53 -5.52 18.50
CA ILE A 165 -2.62 -4.89 17.56
C ILE A 165 -3.10 -3.46 17.35
N PRO A 166 -2.73 -2.51 18.22
CA PRO A 166 -3.03 -1.11 17.96
C PRO A 166 -2.32 -0.66 16.68
N LEU A 167 -2.98 0.20 15.90
CA LEU A 167 -2.24 1.11 15.04
C LEU A 167 -1.63 2.16 15.96
N GLU A 168 -0.37 2.54 15.74
CA GLU A 168 0.28 3.58 16.54
C GLU A 168 -0.58 4.85 16.52
N THR A 169 -1.23 5.12 17.66
CA THR A 169 -2.08 6.28 17.90
C THR A 169 -1.49 7.12 19.00
N THR A 170 -0.23 7.54 18.90
CA THR A 170 0.26 8.80 19.49
C THR A 170 1.66 9.12 18.99
#